data_AF-A0A8W8LM72-F1
#
_entry.id   AF-A0A8W8LM72-F1
#
_cell.length_a   1.000
_cell.length_b   1.000
_cell.length_c   1.000
_cell.angle_alpha   90.00
_cell.angle_beta   90.00
_cell.angle_gamma   90.00
#
_symmetry.space_group_name_H-M   'P 1'
#
loop_
_entity.id
_entity.type
_entity.pdbx_description
1 polymer ?
#
loop_
_entity_poly.entity_id
_entity_poly.type
_entity_poly.pdbx_seq_one_letter_code
_entity_poly.pdbx_strand_id
1 'polypeptide(L)' 'MKVPVILAVLCLTIGYGHSCKCPKIPTNGCKSQYSILGTVLGALPIGIPPEDERIYTVFVHRIYKVFINLETIP' A
#
# COMPACT_ATOMS: atom_id res chain seq x y z
N MET A 1 -37.96 -20.86 -4.66
CA MET A 1 -36.55 -21.25 -4.41
C MET A 1 -35.56 -20.17 -4.88
N LYS A 2 -35.74 -18.90 -4.50
CA LYS A 2 -34.86 -17.78 -4.93
C LYS A 2 -34.06 -17.16 -3.78
N VAL A 3 -34.54 -17.33 -2.55
CA VAL A 3 -33.90 -16.87 -1.30
C VAL A 3 -32.49 -17.44 -1.07
N PRO A 4 -32.21 -18.75 -1.27
CA PRO A 4 -30.87 -19.28 -0.99
C PRO A 4 -29.81 -18.75 -1.98
N VAL A 5 -30.21 -18.41 -3.20
CA VAL A 5 -29.31 -17.85 -4.23
C VAL A 5 -28.91 -16.42 -3.86
N ILE A 6 -29.86 -15.60 -3.40
CA ILE A 6 -29.60 -14.22 -2.97
C ILE A 6 -28.65 -14.19 -1.77
N LEU A 7 -28.84 -15.11 -0.80
CA LEU A 7 -28.00 -15.20 0.39
C LEU A 7 -26.56 -15.62 0.05
N ALA A 8 -26.38 -16.54 -0.90
CA ALA A 8 -25.06 -16.98 -1.35
C ALA A 8 -24.27 -15.85 -2.04
N VAL A 9 -24.93 -15.04 -2.88
CA VAL A 9 -24.30 -13.90 -3.55
C VAL A 9 -23.89 -12.82 -2.53
N LEU A 10 -24.75 -12.52 -1.55
CA LEU A 10 -24.42 -11.57 -0.47
C LEU A 10 -23.21 -12.03 0.36
N CYS A 11 -23.12 -13.31 0.73
CA CYS A 11 -21.97 -13.84 1.46
C CYS A 11 -20.66 -13.76 0.66
N LEU A 12 -20.70 -13.97 -0.66
CA LEU A 12 -19.53 -13.82 -1.52
C LEU A 12 -19.07 -12.36 -1.59
N THR A 13 -19.99 -11.39 -1.68
CA THR A 13 -19.61 -9.96 -1.78
C THR A 13 -18.97 -9.39 -0.51
N ILE A 14 -19.31 -9.91 0.67
CA ILE A 14 -18.71 -9.47 1.95
C ILE A 14 -17.29 -10.05 2.12
N GLY A 15 -17.01 -11.20 1.51
CA GLY A 15 -15.72 -11.90 1.60
C GLY A 15 -14.61 -11.34 0.69
N TYR A 16 -14.95 -10.51 -0.30
CA TYR A 16 -14.00 -9.97 -1.29
C TYR A 16 -13.37 -8.62 -0.90
N GLY A 17 -13.55 -8.16 0.34
CA GLY A 17 -12.75 -7.06 0.87
C GLY A 17 -11.40 -7.58 1.34
N HIS A 18 -10.38 -7.62 0.47
CA HIS A 18 -9.01 -7.90 0.87
C HIS A 18 -8.51 -6.81 1.84
N SER A 19 -8.78 -7.00 3.14
CA SER A 19 -8.25 -6.15 4.18
C SER A 19 -6.79 -6.53 4.44
N CYS A 20 -5.85 -5.70 4.00
CA CYS A 20 -4.43 -5.88 4.30
C CYS A 20 -4.21 -5.87 5.82
N LYS A 21 -3.66 -6.96 6.37
CA LYS A 21 -3.27 -7.04 7.79
C LYS A 21 -1.79 -6.66 7.94
N CYS A 22 -1.51 -5.58 8.65
CA CYS A 22 -0.15 -5.19 9.00
C CYS A 22 0.34 -5.93 10.26
N PRO A 23 1.62 -6.33 10.34
CA PRO A 23 2.20 -6.85 11.58
C PRO A 23 2.25 -5.75 12.66
N LYS A 24 2.02 -6.12 13.93
CA LYS A 24 1.92 -5.18 15.07
C LYS A 24 3.21 -4.40 15.38
N ILE A 25 4.37 -4.90 14.96
CA ILE A 25 5.66 -4.25 15.20
C ILE A 25 6.31 -3.99 13.84
N PRO A 26 6.47 -2.72 13.42
CA PRO A 26 7.13 -2.41 12.18
C PRO A 26 8.62 -2.71 12.32
N THR A 27 9.08 -3.83 11.75
CA THR A 27 10.52 -4.10 11.52
C THR A 27 11.07 -3.29 10.32
N ASN A 28 10.34 -2.24 9.93
CA ASN A 28 10.37 -1.56 8.64
C ASN A 28 11.66 -0.78 8.36
N GLY A 29 12.56 -0.62 9.33
CA GLY A 29 13.89 -0.03 9.10
C GLY A 29 14.89 -1.01 8.49
N CYS A 30 14.97 -2.23 9.02
CA CYS A 30 16.03 -3.18 8.64
C CYS A 30 15.81 -3.78 7.25
N LYS A 31 14.56 -4.17 6.94
CA LYS A 31 14.22 -4.84 5.67
C LYS A 31 13.80 -3.90 4.54
N SER A 32 13.61 -2.61 4.80
CA SER A 32 13.27 -1.66 3.73
C SER A 32 14.47 -1.37 2.83
N GLN A 33 14.23 -1.13 1.54
CA GLN A 33 15.26 -0.63 0.63
C GLN A 33 15.55 0.86 0.87
N TYR A 34 14.53 1.61 1.27
CA TYR A 34 14.61 3.04 1.53
C TYR A 34 14.03 3.39 2.91
N SER A 35 14.65 4.33 3.60
CA SER A 35 14.13 4.90 4.84
C SER A 35 14.35 6.41 4.82
N ILE A 36 13.26 7.16 4.86
CA ILE A 36 13.26 8.63 4.79
C ILE A 36 12.34 9.20 5.86
N LEU A 37 12.65 10.42 6.30
CA LEU A 37 11.77 11.27 7.09
C LEU A 37 11.36 12.45 6.22
N GLY A 38 10.06 12.70 6.15
CA GLY A 38 9.51 13.79 5.35
C GLY A 38 8.05 14.05 5.67
N THR A 39 7.50 15.07 5.01
CA THR A 39 6.12 15.51 5.16
C THR A 39 5.33 15.19 3.90
N VAL A 40 4.17 14.56 4.02
CA VAL A 40 3.27 14.31 2.88
C VAL A 40 2.56 15.62 2.52
N LEU A 41 2.76 16.09 1.29
CA LEU A 41 2.15 17.31 0.76
C LEU A 41 0.83 17.05 0.03
N GLY A 42 0.69 15.87 -0.56
CA GLY A 42 -0.50 15.51 -1.33
C GLY A 42 -0.50 14.06 -1.78
N ALA A 43 -1.65 13.61 -2.31
CA ALA A 43 -1.84 12.28 -2.86
C ALA A 43 -2.63 12.36 -4.16
N LEU A 44 -2.16 11.65 -5.19
CA LEU A 44 -2.82 11.50 -6.47
C LEU A 44 -3.26 10.02 -6.63
N PRO A 45 -4.57 9.74 -6.75
CA PRO A 45 -5.04 8.39 -7.01
C PRO A 45 -4.69 7.96 -8.43
N ILE A 46 -4.26 6.71 -8.58
CA ILE A 46 -4.02 6.02 -9.83
C ILE A 46 -4.91 4.78 -9.84
N GLY A 47 -5.86 4.75 -10.76
CA GLY A 47 -6.80 3.64 -10.92
C GLY A 47 -8.20 3.95 -10.43
N ILE A 48 -9.00 2.89 -10.28
CA ILE A 48 -10.42 2.97 -9.94
C ILE A 48 -10.61 2.39 -8.54
N PRO A 49 -11.30 3.11 -7.63
CA PRO A 49 -11.58 2.61 -6.28
C PRO A 49 -12.26 1.23 -6.29
N PRO A 50 -12.03 0.37 -5.27
CA PRO A 50 -11.39 0.65 -3.97
C PRO A 50 -9.90 0.26 -3.87
N GLU A 51 -9.32 -0.25 -4.95
CA GLU A 51 -7.93 -0.74 -4.99
C GLU A 51 -7.00 0.28 -5.67
N ASP A 52 -7.30 1.58 -5.56
CA ASP A 52 -6.50 2.63 -6.19
C ASP A 52 -5.12 2.73 -5.55
N GLU A 53 -4.08 2.47 -6.34
CA GLU A 53 -2.72 2.85 -5.99
C GLU A 53 -2.64 4.37 -5.87
N ARG A 54 -1.77 4.90 -5.00
CA ARG A 54 -1.64 6.34 -4.79
C ARG A 54 -0.21 6.78 -4.89
N ILE A 55 0.03 7.82 -5.69
CA ILE A 55 1.29 8.55 -5.67
C ILE A 55 1.20 9.63 -4.61
N TYR A 56 2.10 9.60 -3.64
CA TYR A 56 2.22 10.65 -2.63
C TYR A 56 3.36 11.60 -3.01
N THR A 57 3.07 12.90 -2.97
CA THR A 57 4.13 13.92 -3.03
C THR A 57 4.65 14.12 -1.61
N VAL A 58 5.94 13.85 -1.39
CA VAL A 58 6.57 13.93 -0.07
C VAL A 58 7.72 14.92 -0.12
N PHE A 59 7.70 15.91 0.78
CA PHE A 59 8.83 16.79 1.03
C PHE A 59 9.83 16.10 1.96
N VAL A 60 11.02 15.76 1.46
CA VAL A 60 12.01 14.99 2.19
C VAL A 60 12.83 15.89 3.11
N HIS A 61 12.82 15.61 4.41
CA HIS A 61 13.66 16.31 5.40
C HIS A 61 15.01 15.61 5.59
N ARG A 62 14.99 14.27 5.65
CA ARG A 62 16.20 13.46 5.89
C ARG A 62 16.08 12.09 5.26
N ILE A 63 17.21 11.55 4.81
CA ILE A 63 17.35 10.20 4.27
C ILE A 63 18.23 9.39 5.22
N TYR A 64 17.74 8.24 5.68
CA TYR A 64 18.44 7.32 6.59
C TYR A 64 19.01 6.10 5.88
N LYS A 65 18.35 5.61 4.82
CA LYS A 65 18.79 4.45 4.02
C LYS A 65 18.39 4.65 2.57
N VAL A 66 19.32 4.35 1.67
CA VAL A 66 19.12 4.30 0.22
C VAL A 66 19.74 3.01 -0.28
N PHE A 67 18.98 2.22 -1.02
CA PHE A 67 19.54 1.13 -1.78
C PHE A 67 20.10 1.69 -3.10
N ILE A 68 21.41 1.62 -3.28
CA ILE A 68 22.08 1.99 -4.53
C ILE A 68 22.35 0.69 -5.28
N ASN A 69 21.73 0.51 -6.45
CA ASN A 69 22.02 -0.65 -7.29
C ASN A 69 23.26 -0.31 -8.16
N LEU A 70 24.40 -0.92 -7.86
CA LEU A 70 25.70 -0.59 -8.44
C LEU A 70 25.80 -0.91 -9.95
N GLU A 71 24.83 -1.59 -10.55
CA GLU A 71 24.77 -1.87 -11.99
C GLU A 71 24.40 -0.65 -12.87
N THR A 72 24.17 0.52 -12.27
CA THR A 72 23.79 1.76 -12.99
C THR A 72 24.83 2.88 -12.90
N ILE A 73 26.05 2.59 -12.44
CA ILE A 73 27.16 3.53 -12.53
C ILE A 73 27.86 3.31 -13.88
N PRO A 74 27.82 4.27 -14.81
CA PRO A 74 28.50 4.17 -16.10
C PRO A 74 30.02 4.05 -15.97
#